data_AF-A0A1Q7P5V4-F1
#
_entry.id   AF-A0A1Q7P5V4-F1
#
_cell.length_a   1.000
_cell.length_b   1.000
_cell.length_c   1.000
_cell.angle_alpha   90.00
_cell.angle_beta   90.00
_cell.angle_gamma   90.00
#
_symmetry.space_group_name_H-M   'P 1'
#
loop_
_entity.id
_entity.type
_entity.pdbx_description
1 polymer ?
#
loop_
_entity_poly.entity_id
_entity_poly.type
_entity_poly.pdbx_seq_one_letter_code
_entity_poly.pdbx_strand_id
1 'polypeptide(L)'
;MGTFRVEEAIIYRDRVGAEIDREANLIEKMLTYVETPQYLRKHLFKMDPDLQYAGTLPPLRTPNHPDRQGPSSGLLRQGIVIQSGASSMIEAGFGNLVRIKSKLPIMKRITIRLTKDSPELEGEIVEPSGLTIYWGFRVARGNVSLSEIIRSKKFDLTISTSRKGTDVREVTPNLTQRWKSANRPLMVFGSPNDGVPEILSKSGMNVSDAMDFNVNTIPDQGVETVRTEEALWSSLAVLNVLESK
;
A
#
# COMPACT_ATOMS: atom_id res chain seq x y z
N MET A 1 -1.37 -6.61 3.85
CA MET A 1 -1.56 -5.15 3.66
C MET A 1 -3.02 -4.76 3.56
N GLY A 2 -3.76 -5.15 2.52
CA GLY A 2 -5.19 -4.75 2.39
C GLY A 2 -6.09 -5.19 3.56
N THR A 3 -5.85 -6.38 4.14
CA THR A 3 -6.54 -6.85 5.36
C THR A 3 -6.46 -5.87 6.52
N PHE A 4 -5.30 -5.23 6.70
CA PHE A 4 -5.02 -4.32 7.80
C PHE A 4 -5.10 -2.85 7.37
N ARG A 5 -5.73 -2.57 6.22
CA ARG A 5 -5.97 -1.21 5.71
C ARG A 5 -4.71 -0.34 5.58
N VAL A 6 -3.56 -0.96 5.28
CA VAL A 6 -2.31 -0.24 4.99
C VAL A 6 -2.55 0.71 3.81
N GLU A 7 -2.15 1.98 3.92
CA GLU A 7 -2.36 3.00 2.88
C GLU A 7 -1.21 3.09 1.87
N GLU A 8 0.01 2.77 2.29
CA GLU A 8 1.21 2.93 1.47
C GLU A 8 2.24 1.84 1.79
N ALA A 9 2.75 1.19 0.74
CA ALA A 9 3.84 0.24 0.79
C ALA A 9 5.09 0.91 0.20
N ILE A 10 6.11 1.15 1.02
CA ILE A 10 7.34 1.81 0.60
C ILE A 10 8.44 0.76 0.43
N ILE A 11 8.96 0.63 -0.78
CA ILE A 11 10.08 -0.26 -1.10
C ILE A 11 11.36 0.59 -1.03
N TYR A 12 12.18 0.35 0.00
CA TYR A 12 13.44 1.06 0.24
C TYR A 12 14.64 0.20 -0.14
N ARG A 13 15.77 0.85 -0.41
CA ARG A 13 17.04 0.18 -0.70
C ARG A 13 17.85 -0.02 0.57
N ASP A 14 18.21 -1.26 0.86
CA ASP A 14 19.20 -1.64 1.88
C ASP A 14 20.59 -1.86 1.27
N ARG A 15 20.65 -2.25 -0.01
CA ARG A 15 21.86 -2.57 -0.76
C ARG A 15 21.79 -2.00 -2.18
N VAL A 16 22.94 -1.95 -2.87
CA VAL A 16 23.06 -1.46 -4.25
C VAL A 16 23.48 -2.59 -5.17
N GLY A 17 22.79 -2.75 -6.30
CA GLY A 17 23.15 -3.73 -7.32
C GLY A 17 22.02 -3.92 -8.33
N ALA A 18 22.38 -4.32 -9.55
CA ALA A 18 21.42 -4.52 -10.64
C ALA A 18 20.38 -5.61 -10.33
N GLU A 19 20.79 -6.65 -9.59
CA GLU A 19 19.90 -7.72 -9.14
C GLU A 19 18.86 -7.21 -8.13
N ILE A 20 19.30 -6.44 -7.13
CA ILE A 20 18.42 -5.83 -6.12
C ILE A 20 17.42 -4.87 -6.77
N ASP A 21 17.87 -4.09 -7.76
CA ASP A 21 16.98 -3.21 -8.52
C ASP A 21 15.95 -4.00 -9.33
N ARG A 22 16.34 -5.15 -9.89
CA ARG A 22 15.42 -6.05 -10.58
C ARG A 22 14.38 -6.66 -9.63
N GLU A 23 14.80 -7.12 -8.45
CA GLU A 23 13.89 -7.65 -7.42
C GLU A 23 12.93 -6.57 -6.92
N ALA A 24 13.42 -5.36 -6.64
CA ALA A 24 12.60 -4.24 -6.21
C ALA A 24 11.55 -3.87 -7.28
N ASN A 25 11.94 -3.86 -8.57
CA ASN A 25 11.01 -3.65 -9.68
C ASN A 25 9.95 -4.75 -9.78
N LEU A 26 10.33 -6.01 -9.54
CA LEU A 26 9.40 -7.13 -9.53
C LEU A 26 8.38 -6.99 -8.40
N ILE A 27 8.84 -6.68 -7.17
CA ILE A 27 7.96 -6.47 -6.02
C ILE A 27 7.01 -5.30 -6.26
N GLU A 28 7.53 -4.16 -6.74
CA GLU A 28 6.71 -2.99 -7.09
C GLU A 28 5.62 -3.37 -8.10
N LYS A 29 6.00 -4.07 -9.16
CA LYS A 29 5.09 -4.50 -10.23
C LYS A 29 4.02 -5.45 -9.70
N MET A 30 4.40 -6.45 -8.91
CA MET A 30 3.46 -7.41 -8.31
C MET A 30 2.47 -6.72 -7.37
N LEU A 31 2.96 -5.87 -6.47
CA LEU A 31 2.10 -5.15 -5.53
C LEU A 31 1.14 -4.20 -6.24
N THR A 32 1.62 -3.48 -7.27
CA THR A 32 0.78 -2.59 -8.08
C THR A 32 -0.26 -3.38 -8.87
N TYR A 33 0.09 -4.56 -9.38
CA TYR A 33 -0.84 -5.44 -10.08
C TYR A 33 -1.94 -5.98 -9.16
N VAL A 34 -1.58 -6.43 -7.96
CA VAL A 34 -2.55 -6.91 -6.96
C VAL A 34 -3.50 -5.81 -6.53
N GLU A 35 -2.97 -4.60 -6.29
CA GLU A 35 -3.80 -3.46 -5.90
C GLU A 35 -4.68 -2.94 -7.04
N THR A 36 -4.30 -3.13 -8.30
CA THR A 36 -5.10 -2.63 -9.43
C THR A 36 -6.37 -3.49 -9.62
N PRO A 37 -7.57 -2.87 -9.68
CA PRO A 37 -8.83 -3.57 -9.93
C PRO A 37 -8.79 -4.38 -11.22
N GLN A 38 -9.38 -5.57 -11.18
CA GLN A 38 -9.30 -6.56 -12.25
C GLN A 38 -9.65 -6.00 -13.63
N TYR A 39 -10.69 -5.16 -13.70
CA TYR A 39 -11.18 -4.57 -14.95
C TYR A 39 -10.25 -3.50 -15.56
N LEU A 40 -9.32 -2.93 -14.77
CA LEU A 40 -8.33 -1.95 -15.24
C LEU A 40 -7.01 -2.60 -15.65
N ARG A 41 -6.73 -3.84 -15.22
CA ARG A 41 -5.42 -4.47 -15.43
C ARG A 41 -5.03 -4.54 -16.90
N LYS A 42 -5.97 -4.88 -17.77
CA LYS A 42 -5.75 -4.95 -19.24
C LYS A 42 -5.32 -3.61 -19.87
N HIS A 43 -5.64 -2.48 -19.23
CA HIS A 43 -5.28 -1.14 -19.72
C HIS A 43 -3.93 -0.68 -19.15
N LEU A 44 -3.63 -1.05 -17.90
CA LEU A 44 -2.46 -0.57 -17.17
C LEU A 44 -1.24 -1.48 -17.32
N PHE A 45 -1.46 -2.77 -17.56
CA PHE A 45 -0.40 -3.77 -17.70
C PHE A 45 -0.45 -4.37 -19.10
N LYS A 46 0.65 -4.22 -19.83
CA LYS A 46 0.88 -4.98 -21.07
C LYS A 46 1.21 -6.43 -20.72
N MET A 47 1.28 -7.29 -21.74
CA MET A 47 1.85 -8.63 -21.57
C MET A 47 3.27 -8.52 -21.04
N ASP A 48 3.49 -9.03 -19.83
CA ASP A 48 4.73 -8.87 -19.08
C ASP A 48 5.16 -10.24 -18.54
N PRO A 49 6.37 -10.73 -18.87
CA PRO A 49 6.87 -12.02 -18.38
C PRO A 49 6.93 -12.13 -16.85
N ASP A 50 7.15 -11.01 -16.16
CA ASP A 50 7.19 -10.97 -14.70
C ASP A 50 5.80 -11.25 -14.08
N LEU A 51 4.73 -11.04 -14.85
CA LEU A 51 3.34 -11.22 -14.43
C LEU A 51 2.68 -12.46 -15.05
N GLN A 52 3.45 -13.34 -15.70
CA GLN A 52 2.92 -14.55 -16.36
C GLN A 52 2.16 -15.48 -15.38
N TYR A 53 2.57 -15.50 -14.11
CA TYR A 53 1.93 -16.29 -13.06
C TYR A 53 1.00 -15.46 -12.17
N ALA A 54 0.70 -14.21 -12.51
CA ALA A 54 -0.10 -13.34 -11.64
C ALA A 54 -1.53 -13.86 -11.39
N GLY A 55 -2.00 -14.83 -12.18
CA GLY A 55 -3.26 -15.55 -11.94
C GLY A 55 -3.26 -16.46 -10.70
N THR A 56 -2.09 -16.79 -10.14
CA THR A 56 -1.99 -17.55 -8.88
C THR A 56 -2.07 -16.66 -7.64
N LEU A 57 -1.99 -15.34 -7.81
CA LEU A 57 -2.05 -14.40 -6.70
C LEU A 57 -3.45 -14.41 -6.07
N PRO A 58 -3.55 -14.44 -4.73
CA PRO A 58 -4.85 -14.44 -4.06
C PRO A 58 -5.61 -13.14 -4.36
N PRO A 59 -6.94 -13.22 -4.55
CA PRO A 59 -7.73 -12.05 -4.89
C PRO A 59 -7.81 -11.07 -3.71
N LEU A 60 -7.59 -9.79 -3.99
CA LEU A 60 -7.81 -8.72 -3.03
C LEU A 60 -9.27 -8.25 -3.14
N ARG A 61 -10.16 -8.71 -2.25
CA ARG A 61 -11.58 -8.32 -2.22
C ARG A 61 -11.80 -7.04 -1.39
N THR A 62 -11.08 -5.96 -1.74
CA THR A 62 -11.23 -4.65 -1.08
C THR A 62 -12.33 -3.81 -1.74
N PRO A 63 -12.84 -2.73 -1.12
CA PRO A 63 -13.92 -1.92 -1.71
C PRO A 63 -13.60 -1.33 -3.09
N ASN A 64 -12.33 -1.05 -3.39
CA ASN A 64 -11.89 -0.61 -4.71
C ASN A 64 -11.78 -1.75 -5.75
N HIS A 65 -11.94 -3.02 -5.34
CA HIS A 65 -12.09 -4.22 -6.18
C HIS A 65 -13.53 -4.75 -6.11
N PRO A 66 -14.52 -3.95 -6.56
CA PRO A 66 -15.90 -4.42 -6.57
C PRO A 66 -16.04 -5.61 -7.52
N ASP A 67 -16.90 -6.55 -7.13
CA ASP A 67 -17.38 -7.61 -8.01
C ASP A 67 -18.20 -7.03 -9.19
N ARG A 68 -18.93 -7.88 -9.90
CA ARG A 68 -19.84 -7.51 -11.00
C ARG A 68 -21.07 -6.73 -10.52
N GLN A 69 -20.85 -5.61 -9.83
CA GLN A 69 -21.88 -4.64 -9.47
C GLN A 69 -22.12 -3.69 -10.64
N GLY A 70 -23.38 -3.58 -11.08
CA GLY A 70 -23.80 -2.63 -12.11
C GLY A 70 -23.67 -1.17 -11.67
N PRO A 71 -23.81 -0.21 -12.61
CA PRO A 71 -23.78 1.20 -12.29
C PRO A 71 -24.99 1.61 -11.44
N SER A 72 -24.74 2.43 -10.41
CA SER A 72 -25.79 3.07 -9.61
C SER A 72 -25.32 4.45 -9.15
N SER A 73 -26.21 5.45 -9.10
CA SER A 73 -25.86 6.76 -8.56
C SER A 73 -25.26 6.67 -7.15
N GLY A 74 -24.24 7.48 -6.87
CA GLY A 74 -23.46 7.49 -5.62
C GLY A 74 -22.34 6.45 -5.54
N LEU A 75 -22.30 5.47 -6.45
CA LEU A 75 -21.29 4.41 -6.45
C LEU A 75 -19.89 4.95 -6.75
N LEU A 76 -18.93 4.56 -5.91
CA LEU A 76 -17.52 4.85 -6.12
C LEU A 76 -16.88 3.76 -6.98
N ARG A 77 -16.02 4.18 -7.91
CA ARG A 77 -15.30 3.27 -8.80
C ARG A 77 -13.94 3.86 -9.13
N GLN A 78 -12.92 3.00 -9.29
CA GLN A 78 -11.70 3.43 -9.95
C GLN A 78 -11.89 3.33 -11.46
N GLY A 79 -11.31 4.27 -12.21
CA GLY A 79 -11.40 4.29 -13.65
C GLY A 79 -10.13 4.79 -14.31
N ILE A 80 -10.01 4.57 -15.61
CA ILE A 80 -8.93 5.09 -16.43
C ILE A 80 -9.49 5.96 -17.56
N VAL A 81 -8.85 7.11 -17.79
CA VAL A 81 -9.23 8.02 -18.88
C VAL A 81 -8.83 7.41 -20.23
N ILE A 82 -9.82 7.05 -21.05
CA ILE A 82 -9.60 6.48 -22.40
C ILE A 82 -9.68 7.58 -23.47
N GLN A 83 -10.53 8.59 -23.27
CA GLN A 83 -10.68 9.72 -24.19
C GLN A 83 -10.64 11.04 -23.43
N SER A 84 -10.01 12.05 -24.03
CA SER A 84 -9.87 13.39 -23.46
C SER A 84 -10.42 14.45 -24.43
N GLY A 85 -11.16 15.42 -23.89
CA GLY A 85 -11.81 16.49 -24.64
C GLY A 85 -12.41 17.52 -23.69
N ALA A 86 -13.45 18.23 -24.13
CA ALA A 86 -14.25 19.10 -23.24
C ALA A 86 -14.94 18.28 -22.13
N SER A 87 -15.25 17.03 -22.43
CA SER A 87 -15.55 15.99 -21.46
C SER A 87 -14.65 14.79 -21.72
N SER A 88 -14.29 14.07 -20.67
CA SER A 88 -13.47 12.86 -20.72
C SER A 88 -14.34 11.61 -20.56
N MET A 89 -13.97 10.54 -21.26
CA MET A 89 -14.63 9.24 -21.16
C MET A 89 -13.75 8.26 -20.37
N ILE A 90 -14.34 7.65 -19.36
CA ILE A 90 -13.65 6.83 -18.36
C ILE A 90 -14.11 5.38 -18.47
N GLU A 91 -13.16 4.45 -18.62
CA GLU A 91 -13.42 3.01 -18.44
C GLU A 91 -13.37 2.69 -16.94
N ALA A 92 -14.48 2.19 -16.39
CA ALA A 92 -14.66 1.94 -14.96
C ALA A 92 -15.23 0.54 -14.66
N GLY A 93 -15.25 -0.36 -15.65
CA GLY A 93 -15.66 -1.76 -15.51
C GLY A 93 -17.18 -1.99 -15.61
N PHE A 94 -17.95 -1.01 -16.10
CA PHE A 94 -19.41 -1.11 -16.26
C PHE A 94 -19.84 -1.61 -17.65
N GLY A 95 -18.91 -1.82 -18.58
CA GLY A 95 -19.21 -2.13 -19.99
C GLY A 95 -19.47 -0.89 -20.84
N ASN A 96 -20.07 0.16 -20.26
CA ASN A 96 -20.19 1.50 -20.86
C ASN A 96 -19.18 2.47 -20.21
N LEU A 97 -18.74 3.47 -20.99
CA LEU A 97 -17.86 4.53 -20.50
C LEU A 97 -18.63 5.55 -19.65
N VAL A 98 -17.98 6.07 -18.61
CA VAL A 98 -18.51 7.14 -17.76
C VAL A 98 -18.02 8.49 -18.28
N ARG A 99 -18.94 9.43 -18.52
CA ARG A 99 -18.61 10.80 -18.92
C ARG A 99 -18.31 11.67 -17.71
N ILE A 100 -17.19 12.40 -17.76
CA ILE A 100 -16.84 13.45 -16.79
C ILE A 100 -16.68 14.78 -17.53
N LYS A 101 -17.35 15.83 -17.06
CA LYS A 101 -17.30 17.20 -17.64
C LYS A 101 -16.02 17.94 -17.26
N SER A 102 -14.88 17.34 -17.55
CA SER A 102 -13.55 17.91 -17.32
C SER A 102 -12.56 17.32 -18.32
N LYS A 103 -11.55 18.12 -18.69
CA LYS A 103 -10.45 17.66 -19.55
C LYS A 103 -9.40 16.94 -18.70
N LEU A 104 -9.28 15.63 -18.85
CA LEU A 104 -8.36 14.81 -18.07
C LEU A 104 -7.25 14.19 -18.94
N PRO A 105 -6.03 14.01 -18.40
CA PRO A 105 -4.97 13.33 -19.13
C PRO A 105 -5.34 11.88 -19.46
N ILE A 106 -5.10 11.46 -20.71
CA ILE A 106 -5.32 10.07 -21.16
C ILE A 106 -4.43 9.12 -20.34
N MET A 107 -4.92 7.91 -20.08
CA MET A 107 -4.29 6.89 -19.22
C MET A 107 -4.17 7.26 -17.74
N LYS A 108 -4.69 8.42 -17.30
CA LYS A 108 -4.72 8.76 -15.87
C LYS A 108 -5.72 7.84 -15.15
N ARG A 109 -5.25 7.15 -14.11
CA ARG A 109 -6.10 6.42 -13.16
C ARG A 109 -6.70 7.41 -12.17
N ILE A 110 -8.01 7.35 -11.97
CA ILE A 110 -8.78 8.25 -11.11
C ILE A 110 -9.81 7.49 -10.30
N THR A 111 -10.30 8.10 -9.22
CA THR A 111 -11.49 7.64 -8.51
C THR A 111 -12.66 8.53 -8.91
N ILE A 112 -13.79 7.89 -9.20
CA ILE A 112 -14.99 8.56 -9.67
C ILE A 112 -16.17 8.19 -8.77
N ARG A 113 -17.13 9.10 -8.65
CA ARG A 113 -18.46 8.82 -8.12
C ARG A 113 -19.47 8.97 -9.25
N LEU A 114 -20.31 7.97 -9.46
CA LEU A 114 -21.41 8.08 -10.42
C LEU A 114 -22.44 9.09 -9.91
N THR A 115 -22.82 10.03 -10.75
CA THR A 115 -23.88 11.02 -10.48
C THR A 115 -25.17 10.64 -11.19
N LYS A 116 -25.06 9.95 -12.33
CA LYS A 116 -26.18 9.49 -13.16
C LYS A 116 -25.85 8.14 -13.80
N ASP A 117 -26.83 7.24 -13.80
CA ASP A 117 -26.72 5.87 -14.31
C ASP A 117 -27.60 5.60 -15.56
N SER A 118 -28.49 6.52 -15.95
CA SER A 118 -29.33 6.43 -17.15
C SER A 118 -29.76 7.82 -17.65
N PRO A 119 -29.86 8.08 -18.98
CA PRO A 119 -29.60 7.16 -20.09
C PRO A 119 -28.10 6.96 -20.40
N GLU A 120 -27.25 7.86 -19.90
CA GLU A 120 -25.79 7.79 -20.03
C GLU A 120 -25.16 7.81 -18.64
N LEU A 121 -24.02 7.13 -18.49
CA LEU A 121 -23.26 7.16 -17.25
C LEU A 121 -22.52 8.49 -17.12
N GLU A 122 -22.79 9.24 -16.06
CA GLU A 122 -22.06 10.46 -15.70
C GLU A 122 -21.45 10.31 -14.31
N GLY A 123 -20.34 11.01 -14.09
CA GLY A 123 -19.70 11.02 -12.78
C GLY A 123 -18.84 12.26 -12.54
N GLU A 124 -18.33 12.32 -11.32
CA GLU A 124 -17.41 13.34 -10.83
C GLU A 124 -16.15 12.70 -10.26
N ILE A 125 -15.08 13.47 -10.18
CA ILE A 125 -13.80 13.03 -9.60
C ILE A 125 -13.90 13.14 -8.09
N VAL A 126 -13.41 12.13 -7.38
CA VAL A 126 -13.31 12.14 -5.92
C VAL A 126 -11.87 11.87 -5.52
N GLU A 127 -11.36 12.67 -4.57
CA GLU A 127 -10.06 12.43 -3.97
C GLU A 127 -10.11 11.25 -3.00
N PRO A 128 -9.29 10.19 -3.20
CA PRO A 128 -9.32 9.00 -2.35
C PRO A 128 -9.08 9.28 -0.86
N SER A 129 -8.29 10.31 -0.53
CA SER A 129 -7.96 10.68 0.86
C SER A 129 -9.17 11.18 1.65
N GLY A 130 -10.26 11.58 0.98
CA GLY A 130 -11.50 12.01 1.63
C GLY A 130 -12.51 10.87 1.86
N LEU A 131 -12.17 9.63 1.51
CA LEU A 131 -13.07 8.49 1.64
C LEU A 131 -13.03 7.92 3.06
N THR A 132 -14.20 7.58 3.60
CA THR A 132 -14.33 6.89 4.89
C THR A 132 -14.17 5.37 4.79
N ILE A 133 -13.98 4.86 3.58
CA ILE A 133 -13.81 3.44 3.27
C ILE A 133 -12.38 3.20 2.80
N TYR A 134 -11.84 2.01 3.10
CA TYR A 134 -10.53 1.62 2.60
C TYR A 134 -10.54 1.54 1.07
N TRP A 135 -9.57 2.18 0.42
CA TRP A 135 -9.54 2.33 -1.04
C TRP A 135 -8.28 1.75 -1.69
N GLY A 136 -7.69 0.74 -1.07
CA GLY A 136 -6.43 0.13 -1.49
C GLY A 136 -5.21 0.85 -0.92
N PHE A 137 -4.04 0.49 -1.43
CA PHE A 137 -2.76 1.04 -1.00
C PHE A 137 -1.96 1.59 -2.16
N ARG A 138 -1.12 2.58 -1.92
CA ARG A 138 -0.14 3.04 -2.91
C ARG A 138 1.13 2.22 -2.79
N VAL A 139 1.78 1.95 -3.91
CA VAL A 139 3.13 1.40 -3.93
C VAL A 139 4.07 2.54 -4.26
N ALA A 140 5.02 2.81 -3.36
CA ALA A 140 6.01 3.84 -3.54
C ALA A 140 7.39 3.19 -3.60
N ARG A 141 8.03 3.29 -4.77
CA ARG A 141 9.45 3.03 -4.92
C ARG A 141 10.16 4.35 -5.22
N GLY A 142 10.95 4.80 -4.26
CA GLY A 142 11.99 5.78 -4.53
C GLY A 142 13.32 5.04 -4.54
N ASN A 143 14.31 5.52 -5.29
CA ASN A 143 15.71 5.12 -5.08
C ASN A 143 16.22 5.68 -3.74
N VAL A 144 15.51 5.40 -2.65
CA VAL A 144 15.69 5.97 -1.32
C VAL A 144 16.10 4.88 -0.35
N SER A 145 17.06 5.20 0.50
CA SER A 145 17.45 4.38 1.64
C SER A 145 16.46 4.54 2.79
N LEU A 146 16.48 3.59 3.73
CA LEU A 146 15.71 3.71 4.97
C LEU A 146 16.07 4.99 5.75
N SER A 147 17.34 5.35 5.79
CA SER A 147 17.83 6.55 6.49
C SER A 147 17.21 7.84 5.94
N GLU A 148 17.01 7.93 4.62
CA GLU A 148 16.38 9.09 3.97
C GLU A 148 14.89 9.15 4.25
N ILE A 149 14.20 8.00 4.28
CA ILE A 149 12.78 7.92 4.64
C ILE A 149 12.57 8.47 6.05
N ILE A 150 13.41 8.05 7.01
CA ILE A 150 13.33 8.49 8.40
C ILE A 150 13.62 9.99 8.52
N ARG A 151 14.69 10.47 7.89
CA ARG A 151 15.08 11.89 7.90
C ARG A 151 14.05 12.81 7.25
N SER A 152 13.19 12.28 6.37
CA SER A 152 12.13 13.08 5.75
C SER A 152 11.10 13.64 6.76
N LYS A 153 11.05 13.07 7.97
CA LYS A 153 10.12 13.45 9.06
C LYS A 153 8.65 13.55 8.61
N LYS A 154 8.26 12.73 7.62
CA LYS A 154 6.89 12.64 7.11
C LYS A 154 5.96 11.80 8.00
N PHE A 155 6.53 11.04 8.92
CA PHE A 155 5.85 10.09 9.80
C PHE A 155 5.99 10.55 11.25
N ASP A 156 4.90 10.53 12.00
CA ASP A 156 4.81 11.02 13.39
C ASP A 156 4.91 9.88 14.43
N LEU A 157 4.98 8.64 13.95
CA LEU A 157 5.29 7.46 14.72
C LEU A 157 6.09 6.48 13.85
N THR A 158 7.24 6.04 14.32
CA THR A 158 8.13 5.11 13.61
C THR A 158 8.36 3.86 14.46
N ILE A 159 8.03 2.71 13.89
CA ILE A 159 8.11 1.40 14.56
C ILE A 159 8.94 0.48 13.68
N SER A 160 10.07 -0.02 14.17
CA SER A 160 10.80 -1.10 13.52
C SER A 160 10.49 -2.44 14.17
N THR A 161 10.46 -3.51 13.38
CA THR A 161 10.41 -4.88 13.91
C THR A 161 11.78 -5.54 13.89
N SER A 162 12.18 -6.14 15.01
CA SER A 162 13.42 -6.90 15.13
C SER A 162 13.29 -8.00 16.17
N ARG A 163 13.92 -9.15 15.92
CA ARG A 163 14.02 -10.25 16.89
C ARG A 163 14.68 -9.80 18.21
N LYS A 164 15.62 -8.85 18.12
CA LYS A 164 16.33 -8.27 19.28
C LYS A 164 15.63 -7.01 19.83
N GLY A 165 14.46 -6.65 19.29
CA GLY A 165 13.67 -5.54 19.80
C GLY A 165 13.05 -5.85 21.17
N THR A 166 12.54 -4.82 21.82
CA THR A 166 11.80 -4.98 23.08
C THR A 166 10.53 -5.78 22.83
N ASP A 167 10.21 -6.70 23.73
CA ASP A 167 8.99 -7.49 23.64
C ASP A 167 7.76 -6.57 23.51
N VAL A 168 6.93 -6.80 22.49
CA VAL A 168 5.73 -5.99 22.25
C VAL A 168 4.82 -5.94 23.47
N ARG A 169 4.77 -7.02 24.27
CA ARG A 169 3.98 -7.13 25.50
C ARG A 169 4.38 -6.08 26.54
N GLU A 170 5.66 -5.74 26.62
CA GLU A 170 6.20 -4.77 27.59
C GLU A 170 5.91 -3.32 27.18
N VAL A 171 5.93 -3.04 25.87
CA VAL A 171 5.75 -1.67 25.36
C VAL A 171 4.31 -1.35 24.98
N THR A 172 3.41 -2.35 25.00
CA THR A 172 2.01 -2.21 24.58
C THR A 172 1.31 -0.97 25.16
N PRO A 173 1.41 -0.63 26.46
CA PRO A 173 0.73 0.56 26.99
C PRO A 173 1.19 1.87 26.32
N ASN A 174 2.51 2.08 26.23
CA ASN A 174 3.10 3.28 25.63
C ASN A 174 2.86 3.33 24.12
N LEU A 175 3.00 2.18 23.46
CA LEU A 175 2.76 2.02 22.03
C LEU A 175 1.31 2.34 21.68
N THR A 176 0.34 1.86 22.46
CA THR A 176 -1.09 2.15 22.25
C THR A 176 -1.39 3.64 22.33
N GLN A 177 -0.82 4.34 23.31
CA GLN A 177 -1.01 5.79 23.44
C GLN A 177 -0.47 6.54 22.22
N ARG A 178 0.77 6.24 21.80
CA ARG A 178 1.37 6.87 20.62
C ARG A 178 0.62 6.52 19.35
N TRP A 179 0.22 5.26 19.18
CA TRP A 179 -0.54 4.76 18.02
C TRP A 179 -1.84 5.54 17.82
N LYS A 180 -2.63 5.73 18.88
CA LYS A 180 -3.90 6.48 18.81
C LYS A 180 -3.76 7.96 18.47
N SER A 181 -2.60 8.55 18.77
CA SER A 181 -2.32 9.96 18.45
C SER A 181 -1.64 10.16 17.08
N ALA A 182 -1.15 9.08 16.47
CA ALA A 182 -0.40 9.14 15.23
C ALA A 182 -1.34 9.25 14.04
N ASN A 183 -1.04 10.18 13.14
CA ASN A 183 -1.77 10.35 11.88
C ASN A 183 -1.09 9.59 10.74
N ARG A 184 0.23 9.38 10.83
CA ARG A 184 1.05 8.78 9.78
C ARG A 184 2.08 7.83 10.40
N PRO A 185 1.64 6.70 11.01
CA PRO A 185 2.55 5.70 11.52
C PRO A 185 3.31 5.01 10.37
N LEU A 186 4.60 4.78 10.58
CA LEU A 186 5.47 3.99 9.71
C LEU A 186 5.92 2.73 10.44
N MET A 187 5.63 1.57 9.86
CA MET A 187 6.19 0.30 10.31
C MET A 187 7.27 -0.17 9.34
N VAL A 188 8.45 -0.50 9.86
CA VAL A 188 9.64 -0.87 9.08
C VAL A 188 10.00 -2.33 9.35
N PHE A 189 10.16 -3.08 8.26
CA PHE A 189 10.63 -4.46 8.27
C PHE A 189 12.04 -4.54 7.69
N GLY A 190 12.85 -5.44 8.24
CA GLY A 190 14.19 -5.74 7.72
C GLY A 190 14.14 -6.64 6.48
N SER A 191 15.34 -6.99 6.00
CA SER A 191 15.53 -7.97 4.95
C SER A 191 15.72 -9.38 5.55
N PRO A 192 15.73 -10.45 4.73
CA PRO A 192 16.00 -11.80 5.23
C PRO A 192 17.35 -11.95 5.96
N ASN A 193 18.33 -11.11 5.62
CA ASN A 193 19.70 -11.21 6.15
C ASN A 193 20.00 -10.15 7.22
N ASP A 194 19.33 -9.00 7.17
CA ASP A 194 19.60 -7.87 8.06
C ASP A 194 18.32 -7.38 8.71
N GLY A 195 18.32 -7.29 10.04
CA GLY A 195 17.28 -6.57 10.76
C GLY A 195 17.37 -5.06 10.52
N VAL A 196 16.32 -4.34 10.93
CA VAL A 196 16.29 -2.88 10.81
C VAL A 196 17.49 -2.19 11.52
N PRO A 197 17.91 -2.62 12.74
CA PRO A 197 19.10 -2.05 13.36
C PRO A 197 20.37 -2.22 12.54
N GLU A 198 20.56 -3.39 11.92
CA GLU A 198 21.70 -3.69 11.05
C GLU A 198 21.67 -2.87 9.74
N ILE A 199 20.49 -2.62 9.18
CA ILE A 199 20.33 -1.76 7.98
C ILE A 199 20.66 -0.31 8.31
N LEU A 200 20.17 0.20 9.44
CA LEU A 200 20.41 1.58 9.86
C LEU A 200 21.88 1.82 10.21
N SER A 201 22.54 0.87 10.88
CA SER A 201 23.94 1.01 11.27
C SER A 201 24.88 1.15 10.07
N LYS A 202 24.59 0.47 8.94
CA LYS A 202 25.31 0.64 7.66
C LYS A 202 25.24 2.08 7.12
N SER A 203 24.22 2.85 7.50
CA SER A 203 24.07 4.26 7.17
C SER A 203 24.53 5.22 8.28
N GLY A 204 25.18 4.71 9.33
CA GLY A 204 25.67 5.49 10.47
C GLY A 204 24.55 5.95 11.42
N MET A 205 23.40 5.29 11.41
CA MET A 205 22.24 5.64 12.24
C MET A 205 21.97 4.55 13.27
N ASN A 206 21.78 4.93 14.53
CA ASN A 206 21.35 3.99 15.57
C ASN A 206 19.81 3.87 15.56
N VAL A 207 19.29 2.65 15.69
CA VAL A 207 17.85 2.40 15.75
C VAL A 207 17.19 3.14 16.92
N SER A 208 17.87 3.30 18.06
CA SER A 208 17.35 4.02 19.24
C SER A 208 17.09 5.51 18.98
N ASP A 209 17.85 6.10 18.07
CA ASP A 209 17.76 7.52 17.74
C ASP A 209 16.83 7.76 16.54
N ALA A 210 16.58 6.69 15.76
CA ALA A 210 15.87 6.73 14.50
C ALA A 210 14.41 6.35 14.62
N MET A 211 14.09 5.40 15.50
CA MET A 211 12.76 4.81 15.67
C MET A 211 12.19 5.15 17.04
N ASP A 212 10.90 5.51 17.10
CA ASP A 212 10.20 5.67 18.38
C ASP A 212 10.12 4.33 19.13
N PHE A 213 9.94 3.23 18.38
CA PHE A 213 9.88 1.88 18.94
C PHE A 213 10.66 0.89 18.06
N ASN A 214 11.47 0.04 18.68
CA ASN A 214 12.04 -1.15 18.05
C ASN A 214 11.55 -2.40 18.79
N VAL A 215 10.63 -3.12 18.17
CA VAL A 215 9.81 -4.14 18.85
C VAL A 215 10.02 -5.54 18.30
N ASN A 216 9.98 -6.53 19.18
CA ASN A 216 9.75 -7.92 18.82
C ASN A 216 8.25 -8.22 18.94
N THR A 217 7.58 -8.36 17.79
CA THR A 217 6.14 -8.68 17.70
C THR A 217 5.83 -10.17 17.74
N ILE A 218 6.85 -11.03 17.69
CA ILE A 218 6.74 -12.49 17.73
C ILE A 218 7.71 -13.00 18.80
N PRO A 219 7.47 -12.67 20.08
CA PRO A 219 8.30 -13.19 21.17
C PRO A 219 8.23 -14.71 21.20
N ASP A 220 9.32 -15.34 21.66
CA ASP A 220 9.41 -16.79 21.80
C ASP A 220 9.15 -17.55 20.48
N GLN A 221 9.53 -16.95 19.33
CA GLN A 221 9.38 -17.57 18.00
C GLN A 221 9.96 -18.99 17.96
N GLY A 222 9.18 -19.95 17.46
CA GLY A 222 9.57 -21.37 17.35
C GLY A 222 10.43 -21.69 16.12
N VAL A 223 10.82 -20.69 15.35
CA VAL A 223 11.63 -20.80 14.12
C VAL A 223 12.89 -19.97 14.24
N GLU A 224 13.93 -20.32 13.51
CA GLU A 224 15.19 -19.57 13.51
C GLU A 224 15.01 -18.16 12.91
N THR A 225 14.31 -18.09 11.77
CA THR A 225 14.01 -16.88 11.03
C THR A 225 12.53 -16.78 10.73
N VAL A 226 11.97 -15.57 10.84
CA VAL A 226 10.61 -15.26 10.38
C VAL A 226 10.75 -14.49 9.08
N ARG A 227 10.11 -14.96 8.01
CA ARG A 227 10.19 -14.29 6.71
C ARG A 227 9.46 -12.95 6.74
N THR A 228 9.84 -12.02 5.86
CA THR A 228 9.28 -10.66 5.86
C THR A 228 7.76 -10.64 5.70
N GLU A 229 7.19 -11.53 4.88
CA GLU A 229 5.76 -11.68 4.68
C GLU A 229 5.01 -12.21 5.91
N GLU A 230 5.61 -13.14 6.66
CA GLU A 230 5.09 -13.70 7.92
C GLU A 230 5.16 -12.64 9.03
N ALA A 231 6.29 -11.92 9.10
CA ALA A 231 6.51 -10.82 10.03
C ALA A 231 5.54 -9.66 9.76
N LEU A 232 5.31 -9.31 8.48
CA LEU A 232 4.36 -8.27 8.08
C LEU A 232 2.95 -8.63 8.52
N TRP A 233 2.51 -9.87 8.28
CA TRP A 233 1.17 -10.30 8.69
C TRP A 233 1.00 -10.30 10.20
N SER A 234 1.96 -10.90 10.93
CA SER A 234 1.90 -11.05 12.38
C SER A 234 1.97 -9.69 13.10
N SER A 235 2.87 -8.82 12.66
CA SER A 235 3.06 -7.50 13.28
C SER A 235 1.86 -6.58 13.07
N LEU A 236 1.30 -6.58 11.85
CA LEU A 236 0.08 -5.81 11.58
C LEU A 236 -1.12 -6.37 12.35
N ALA A 237 -1.19 -7.68 12.57
CA ALA A 237 -2.23 -8.28 13.42
C ALA A 237 -2.13 -7.80 14.88
N VAL A 238 -0.91 -7.75 15.43
CA VAL A 238 -0.66 -7.22 16.78
C VAL A 238 -1.08 -5.75 16.87
N LEU A 239 -0.65 -4.91 15.92
CA LEU A 239 -1.01 -3.49 15.92
C LEU A 239 -2.50 -3.26 15.70
N ASN A 240 -3.16 -4.09 14.90
CA ASN A 240 -4.60 -3.96 14.65
C ASN A 240 -5.44 -4.21 15.92
N VAL A 241 -4.90 -4.86 16.95
CA VAL A 241 -5.55 -4.97 18.27
C VAL A 241 -5.48 -3.65 19.05
N LEU A 242 -4.52 -2.78 18.74
CA LEU A 242 -4.34 -1.48 19.41
C LEU A 242 -5.30 -0.41 18.88
N GLU A 243 -5.86 -0.62 17.68
CA GLU A 243 -6.96 0.17 17.13
C GLU A 243 -8.17 0.10 18.08
N SER A 244 -8.55 1.22 18.69
CA SER A 244 -9.84 1.30 19.37
C SER A 244 -10.98 1.37 18.36
N LYS A 245 -12.13 0.77 18.69
CA LYS A 245 -13.39 1.04 17.97
C LYS A 245 -13.79 2.50 18.05
#